data_AF-A0A849UU89-F1
#
_entry.id   AF-A0A849UU89-F1
#
_cell.length_a   1.000
_cell.length_b   1.000
_cell.length_c   1.000
_cell.angle_alpha   90.00
_cell.angle_beta   90.00
_cell.angle_gamma   90.00
#
_symmetry.space_group_name_H-M   'P 1'
#
loop_
_entity.id
_entity.type
_entity.pdbx_description
1 polymer ?
#
loop_
_entity_poly.entity_id
_entity_poly.type
_entity_poly.pdbx_seq_one_letter_code
_entity_poly.pdbx_strand_id
1 'polypeptide(L)'
;MTIKETILLELNTISTLVASVPNVNVYKVHANYFDGIRSDLQANIIASNFETLKTKAEVPVGYFENLPLSIFAKIKQGFGDDEIKSTLLENIGNKNVYTIPQGYFEELEIALLPKAKIIKLSNFSIFKYAAAAAIIAGVAFGAFTFLQNKNTLANENASMAAVLKEANEILVNNTFDATLAKISDKDLENYLLQNGENVNTALLATTINDSNTALPEAIDYLEDENTLDDFLKNNNLNN
;
A
#
# COMPACT_ATOMS: atom_id res chain seq x y z
N MET A 1 7.57 1.71 -44.64
CA MET A 1 7.28 0.43 -43.98
C MET A 1 7.69 0.57 -42.53
N THR A 2 6.77 0.38 -41.58
CA THR A 2 7.08 0.48 -40.16
C THR A 2 7.55 -0.88 -39.61
N ILE A 3 8.30 -0.89 -38.50
CA ILE A 3 8.78 -2.13 -37.86
C ILE A 3 7.63 -3.11 -37.59
N LYS A 4 6.44 -2.60 -37.23
CA LYS A 4 5.24 -3.41 -37.02
C LYS A 4 4.76 -4.12 -38.30
N GLU A 5 4.81 -3.43 -39.44
CA GLU A 5 4.42 -4.03 -40.73
C GLU A 5 5.41 -5.11 -41.17
N THR A 6 6.71 -4.88 -40.95
CA THR A 6 7.75 -5.88 -41.24
C THR A 6 7.55 -7.14 -40.39
N ILE A 7 7.30 -7.00 -39.09
CA ILE A 7 7.04 -8.14 -38.19
C ILE A 7 5.79 -8.92 -38.61
N LEU A 8 4.70 -8.24 -38.99
CA LEU A 8 3.48 -8.91 -39.46
C LEU A 8 3.72 -9.68 -40.76
N LEU A 9 4.54 -9.13 -41.65
CA LEU A 9 4.87 -9.77 -42.92
C LEU A 9 5.72 -11.02 -42.69
N GLU A 10 6.78 -10.91 -41.87
CA GLU A 10 7.63 -12.04 -41.47
C GLU A 10 6.82 -13.14 -40.78
N LEU A 11 5.98 -12.80 -39.80
CA LEU A 11 5.12 -13.76 -39.10
C LEU A 11 4.13 -14.45 -40.04
N ASN A 12 3.54 -13.74 -41.02
CA ASN A 12 2.62 -14.35 -41.97
C ASN A 12 3.32 -15.38 -42.88
N THR A 13 4.58 -15.13 -43.23
CA THR A 13 5.44 -16.11 -43.93
C THR A 13 5.72 -17.36 -43.10
N ILE A 14 5.85 -17.24 -41.78
CA ILE A 14 6.17 -18.36 -40.88
C ILE A 14 4.90 -19.15 -40.51
N SER A 15 3.84 -18.44 -40.13
CA SER A 15 2.55 -19.01 -39.75
C SER A 15 1.43 -17.98 -39.81
N THR A 16 0.50 -18.19 -40.75
CA THR A 16 -0.72 -17.37 -40.89
C THR A 16 -1.58 -17.39 -39.61
N LEU A 17 -1.59 -18.50 -38.87
CA LEU A 17 -2.37 -18.63 -37.64
C LEU A 17 -1.81 -17.73 -36.52
N VAL A 18 -0.48 -17.64 -36.39
CA VAL A 18 0.18 -16.76 -35.41
C VAL A 18 0.07 -15.30 -35.84
N ALA A 19 0.20 -15.01 -37.13
CA ALA A 19 0.04 -13.66 -37.67
C ALA A 19 -1.38 -13.09 -37.48
N SER A 20 -2.37 -13.97 -37.33
CA SER A 20 -3.77 -13.61 -37.06
C SER A 20 -4.04 -13.29 -35.59
N VAL A 21 -3.10 -13.58 -34.67
CA VAL A 21 -3.27 -13.29 -33.24
C VAL A 21 -3.10 -11.78 -33.02
N PRO A 22 -4.08 -11.09 -32.40
CA PRO A 22 -3.95 -9.67 -32.13
C PRO A 22 -2.86 -9.41 -31.10
N ASN A 23 -1.98 -8.44 -31.37
CA ASN A 23 -1.01 -7.95 -30.38
C ASN A 23 -1.73 -7.07 -29.35
N VAL A 24 -2.37 -7.73 -28.39
CA VAL A 24 -3.08 -7.11 -27.27
C VAL A 24 -2.63 -7.78 -25.98
N ASN A 25 -2.57 -7.01 -24.90
CA ASN A 25 -2.31 -7.59 -23.58
C ASN A 25 -3.50 -8.46 -23.16
N VAL A 26 -3.27 -9.76 -23.05
CA VAL A 26 -4.26 -10.76 -22.61
C VAL A 26 -4.41 -10.81 -21.08
N TYR A 27 -3.48 -10.20 -20.35
CA TYR A 27 -3.52 -10.14 -18.90
C TYR A 27 -4.17 -8.83 -18.46
N LYS A 28 -5.40 -8.94 -17.95
CA LYS A 28 -6.08 -7.85 -17.27
C LYS A 28 -6.43 -8.32 -15.87
N VAL A 29 -6.05 -7.53 -14.88
CA VAL A 29 -6.53 -7.73 -13.52
C VAL A 29 -7.92 -7.10 -13.38
N HIS A 30 -8.71 -7.58 -12.43
CA HIS A 30 -9.97 -6.95 -12.05
C HIS A 30 -9.70 -5.54 -11.50
N ALA A 31 -10.68 -4.64 -11.62
CA ALA A 31 -10.58 -3.25 -11.15
C ALA A 31 -10.10 -3.15 -9.69
N ASN A 32 -10.48 -4.14 -8.87
CA ASN A 32 -10.24 -4.13 -7.43
C ASN A 32 -9.12 -5.10 -7.00
N TYR A 33 -8.33 -5.64 -7.94
CA TYR A 33 -7.25 -6.59 -7.61
C TYR A 33 -6.20 -6.00 -6.65
N PHE A 34 -6.00 -4.68 -6.72
CA PHE A 34 -5.00 -3.98 -5.89
C PHE A 34 -5.58 -3.32 -4.64
N ASP A 35 -6.90 -3.30 -4.44
CA ASP A 35 -7.55 -2.52 -3.38
C ASP A 35 -7.19 -3.01 -1.97
N GLY A 36 -6.94 -4.32 -1.83
CA GLY A 36 -6.55 -4.96 -0.55
C GLY A 36 -5.04 -5.14 -0.36
N ILE A 37 -4.21 -4.90 -1.38
CA ILE A 37 -2.78 -5.27 -1.30
C ILE A 37 -2.05 -4.46 -0.21
N ARG A 38 -2.46 -3.21 0.02
CA ARG A 38 -1.87 -2.39 1.08
C ARG A 38 -2.20 -2.92 2.47
N SER A 39 -3.46 -3.29 2.73
CA SER A 39 -3.88 -3.84 4.02
C SER A 39 -3.28 -5.22 4.25
N ASP A 40 -3.25 -6.07 3.23
CA ASP A 40 -2.71 -7.42 3.31
C ASP A 40 -1.20 -7.38 3.52
N LEU A 41 -0.48 -6.48 2.84
CA LEU A 41 0.95 -6.29 3.04
C LEU A 41 1.24 -5.75 4.44
N GLN A 42 0.45 -4.80 4.94
CA GLN A 42 0.61 -4.28 6.30
C GLN A 42 0.33 -5.35 7.36
N ALA A 43 -0.77 -6.09 7.20
CA ALA A 43 -1.12 -7.20 8.09
C ALA A 43 -0.01 -8.26 8.09
N ASN A 44 0.52 -8.61 6.92
CA ASN A 44 1.62 -9.56 6.81
C ASN A 44 2.94 -9.02 7.36
N ILE A 45 3.26 -7.72 7.21
CA ILE A 45 4.47 -7.12 7.79
C ILE A 45 4.38 -7.03 9.32
N ILE A 46 3.18 -6.80 9.85
CA ILE A 46 2.94 -6.75 11.29
C ILE A 46 2.93 -8.16 11.89
N ALA A 47 2.30 -9.12 11.21
CA ALA A 47 2.22 -10.52 11.62
C ALA A 47 3.54 -11.28 11.46
N SER A 48 4.29 -10.99 10.40
CA SER A 48 5.68 -11.42 10.26
C SER A 48 6.50 -10.52 11.15
N ASN A 49 6.79 -10.91 12.39
CA ASN A 49 7.69 -10.20 13.31
C ASN A 49 8.90 -9.66 12.53
N PHE A 50 8.86 -8.41 12.07
CA PHE A 50 9.87 -7.86 11.15
C PHE A 50 11.27 -7.87 11.78
N GLU A 51 11.30 -7.82 13.11
CA GLU A 51 12.50 -7.98 13.93
C GLU A 51 13.14 -9.38 13.83
N THR A 52 12.37 -10.44 13.52
CA THR A 52 12.92 -11.80 13.26
C THR A 52 13.49 -11.96 11.85
N LEU A 53 13.13 -11.09 10.90
CA LEU A 53 13.72 -11.10 9.55
C LEU A 53 15.03 -10.32 9.50
N LYS A 54 15.18 -9.26 10.31
CA LYS A 54 16.46 -8.56 10.52
C LYS A 54 17.58 -9.49 10.96
N THR A 55 17.28 -10.43 11.86
CA THR A 55 18.27 -11.37 12.41
C THR A 55 18.53 -12.58 11.52
N LYS A 56 17.70 -12.82 10.50
CA LYS A 56 17.86 -13.96 9.57
C LYS A 56 18.57 -13.60 8.27
N ALA A 57 18.74 -12.31 8.00
CA ALA A 57 19.47 -11.77 6.85
C ALA A 57 20.91 -11.35 7.21
N GLU A 58 21.53 -12.01 8.20
CA GLU A 58 22.92 -11.74 8.56
C GLU A 58 23.83 -12.70 7.79
N VAL A 59 24.70 -12.13 6.96
CA VAL A 59 25.67 -12.91 6.19
C VAL A 59 26.72 -13.43 7.18
N PRO A 60 27.13 -14.71 7.12
CA PRO A 60 28.15 -15.24 8.00
C PRO A 60 29.42 -14.38 7.98
N VAL A 61 30.00 -14.15 9.15
CA VAL A 61 31.28 -13.44 9.30
C VAL A 61 32.33 -14.12 8.41
N GLY A 62 33.00 -13.36 7.54
CA GLY A 62 34.01 -13.90 6.64
C GLY A 62 33.47 -14.41 5.29
N TYR A 63 32.17 -14.30 4.99
CA TYR A 63 31.61 -14.80 3.72
C TYR A 63 32.25 -14.12 2.52
N PHE A 64 32.30 -12.78 2.49
CA PHE A 64 32.83 -12.03 1.36
C PHE A 64 34.36 -12.05 1.30
N GLU A 65 35.01 -12.23 2.43
CA GLU A 65 36.46 -12.34 2.58
C GLU A 65 36.96 -13.67 2.01
N ASN A 66 36.21 -14.75 2.23
CA ASN A 66 36.55 -16.10 1.75
C ASN A 66 35.90 -16.45 0.40
N LEU A 67 34.93 -15.65 -0.08
CA LEU A 67 34.26 -15.88 -1.35
C LEU A 67 35.26 -15.96 -2.53
N PRO A 68 36.23 -15.04 -2.71
CA PRO A 68 37.19 -15.11 -3.80
C PRO A 68 38.03 -16.38 -3.76
N LEU A 69 38.51 -16.76 -2.56
CA LEU A 69 39.30 -17.98 -2.36
C LEU A 69 38.48 -19.23 -2.69
N SER A 70 37.20 -19.27 -2.27
CA SER A 70 36.30 -20.39 -2.57
C SER A 70 36.00 -20.52 -4.07
N ILE A 71 35.83 -19.40 -4.76
CA ILE A 71 35.61 -19.36 -6.21
C ILE A 71 36.88 -19.84 -6.92
N PHE A 72 38.06 -19.33 -6.54
CA PHE A 72 39.34 -19.78 -7.11
C PHE A 72 39.60 -21.27 -6.86
N ALA A 73 39.30 -21.77 -5.66
CA ALA A 73 39.42 -23.19 -5.36
C ALA A 73 38.47 -24.03 -6.20
N LYS A 74 37.21 -23.61 -6.37
CA LYS A 74 36.24 -24.28 -7.25
C LYS A 74 36.63 -24.23 -8.73
N ILE A 75 37.18 -23.12 -9.20
CA ILE A 75 37.72 -23.02 -10.56
C ILE A 75 38.86 -24.03 -10.72
N LYS A 76 39.83 -24.06 -9.79
CA LYS A 76 40.91 -25.06 -9.85
C LYS A 76 40.44 -26.52 -9.71
N GLN A 77 39.30 -26.76 -9.08
CA GLN A 77 38.77 -28.11 -8.85
C GLN A 77 37.82 -28.58 -9.97
N GLY A 78 37.14 -27.65 -10.67
CA GLY A 78 36.27 -27.92 -11.82
C GLY A 78 36.98 -27.82 -13.18
N PHE A 79 38.10 -27.11 -13.23
CA PHE A 79 39.09 -27.15 -14.30
C PHE A 79 40.28 -27.92 -13.75
N GLY A 80 40.19 -29.26 -13.77
CA GLY A 80 41.37 -30.10 -13.58
C GLY A 80 42.44 -29.72 -14.62
N ASP A 81 43.68 -30.15 -14.42
CA ASP A 81 44.82 -29.91 -15.33
C ASP A 81 44.60 -30.39 -16.78
N ASP A 82 43.44 -30.98 -17.07
CA ASP A 82 42.86 -31.00 -18.40
C ASP A 82 42.36 -29.58 -18.74
N GLU A 83 43.28 -28.74 -19.19
CA GLU A 83 42.94 -27.68 -20.15
C GLU A 83 41.82 -28.20 -21.06
N ILE A 84 40.81 -27.38 -21.34
CA ILE A 84 39.84 -27.65 -22.41
C ILE A 84 40.65 -27.70 -23.72
N LYS A 85 41.31 -28.82 -23.98
CA LYS A 85 41.88 -29.23 -25.26
C LYS A 85 40.71 -29.64 -26.13
N SER A 86 39.86 -28.66 -26.39
CA SER A 86 38.98 -28.74 -27.54
C SER A 86 39.92 -28.78 -28.74
N THR A 87 39.93 -29.90 -29.46
CA THR A 87 40.69 -30.08 -30.71
C THR A 87 40.37 -28.99 -31.75
N LEU A 88 39.23 -28.30 -31.60
CA LEU A 88 38.86 -27.10 -32.37
C LEU A 88 39.64 -25.84 -31.93
N LEU A 89 39.95 -25.69 -30.64
CA LEU A 89 40.65 -24.52 -30.08
C LEU A 89 42.18 -24.64 -30.17
N GLU A 90 42.74 -25.86 -30.20
CA GLU A 90 44.18 -26.09 -30.42
C GLU A 90 44.66 -25.52 -31.77
N ASN A 91 43.80 -25.58 -32.80
CA ASN A 91 44.10 -25.04 -34.13
C ASN A 91 44.05 -23.51 -34.20
N ILE A 92 43.34 -22.86 -33.26
CA ILE A 92 43.18 -21.39 -33.25
C ILE A 92 44.38 -20.73 -32.56
N GLY A 93 45.06 -21.44 -31.66
CA GLY A 93 46.26 -20.97 -30.98
C GLY A 93 46.03 -19.73 -30.11
N ASN A 94 46.86 -19.53 -29.09
CA ASN A 94 46.88 -18.28 -28.30
C ASN A 94 47.54 -17.14 -29.09
N LYS A 95 47.23 -17.00 -30.37
CA LYS A 95 47.81 -15.96 -31.23
C LYS A 95 46.93 -14.73 -31.13
N ASN A 96 47.50 -13.63 -30.65
CA ASN A 96 46.80 -12.35 -30.57
C ASN A 96 46.46 -11.90 -32.01
N VAL A 97 45.19 -12.02 -32.39
CA VAL A 97 44.67 -11.70 -33.73
C VAL A 97 44.48 -10.20 -33.96
N TYR A 98 44.62 -9.40 -32.90
CA TYR A 98 44.54 -7.95 -32.97
C TYR A 98 45.96 -7.37 -33.04
N THR A 99 46.42 -7.09 -34.25
CA THR A 99 47.66 -6.35 -34.50
C THR A 99 47.32 -5.02 -35.15
N ILE A 100 47.81 -3.92 -34.57
CA ILE A 100 47.73 -2.61 -35.22
C ILE A 100 48.76 -2.53 -36.37
N PRO A 101 48.43 -1.85 -37.48
CA PRO A 101 49.41 -1.57 -38.53
C PRO A 101 50.59 -0.74 -38.00
N GLN A 102 51.76 -0.96 -38.58
CA GLN A 102 52.93 -0.11 -38.32
C GLN A 102 52.61 1.32 -38.79
N GLY A 103 52.71 2.31 -37.89
CA GLY A 103 52.37 3.72 -38.21
C GLY A 103 50.97 4.19 -37.79
N TYR A 104 50.16 3.33 -37.15
CA TYR A 104 48.77 3.67 -36.78
C TYR A 104 48.64 4.93 -35.89
N PHE A 105 49.58 5.15 -34.97
CA PHE A 105 49.53 6.29 -34.05
C PHE A 105 50.23 7.52 -34.61
N GLU A 106 51.06 7.34 -35.64
CA GLU A 106 51.85 8.34 -36.32
C GLU A 106 50.99 9.12 -37.34
N GLU A 107 50.00 8.46 -37.95
CA GLU A 107 48.97 9.10 -38.77
C GLU A 107 47.79 9.66 -37.96
N LEU A 108 47.77 9.44 -36.63
CA LEU A 108 46.70 9.93 -35.78
C LEU A 108 46.85 11.44 -35.52
N GLU A 109 46.34 12.24 -36.45
CA GLU A 109 46.21 13.70 -36.26
C GLU A 109 45.11 14.00 -35.24
N ILE A 110 45.48 14.08 -33.96
CA ILE A 110 44.59 14.55 -32.90
C ILE A 110 44.38 16.05 -33.11
N ALA A 111 43.22 16.43 -33.67
CA ALA A 111 42.80 17.81 -33.77
C ALA A 111 42.71 18.43 -32.36
N LEU A 112 43.73 19.20 -31.99
CA LEU A 112 43.75 19.93 -30.72
C LEU A 112 42.65 20.99 -30.77
N LEU A 113 41.54 20.72 -30.08
CA LEU A 113 40.45 21.68 -29.93
C LEU A 113 40.99 23.00 -29.33
N PRO A 114 40.53 24.17 -29.82
CA PRO A 114 41.00 25.45 -29.33
C PRO A 114 40.75 25.60 -27.83
N LYS A 115 41.75 26.11 -27.10
CA LYS A 115 41.70 26.31 -25.65
C LYS A 115 40.44 27.08 -25.25
N ALA A 116 39.56 26.43 -24.50
CA ALA A 116 38.26 26.97 -24.12
C ALA A 116 38.38 28.31 -23.35
N LYS A 117 37.47 29.25 -23.63
CA LYS A 117 37.41 30.56 -22.99
C LYS A 117 37.06 30.42 -21.52
N ILE A 118 37.98 30.80 -20.64
CA ILE A 118 37.78 30.79 -19.19
C ILE A 118 36.86 31.96 -18.82
N ILE A 119 35.62 31.65 -18.44
CA ILE A 119 34.67 32.61 -17.86
C ILE A 119 34.69 32.51 -16.34
N LYS A 120 34.85 33.65 -15.67
CA LYS A 120 34.79 33.74 -14.20
C LYS A 120 33.33 33.68 -13.77
N LEU A 121 32.98 32.71 -12.94
CA LEU A 121 31.65 32.59 -12.36
C LEU A 121 31.55 33.53 -11.15
N SER A 122 30.61 34.48 -11.19
CA SER A 122 30.37 35.41 -10.08
C SER A 122 29.61 34.71 -8.95
N ASN A 123 30.05 34.90 -7.71
CA ASN A 123 29.42 34.33 -6.51
C ASN A 123 28.15 35.12 -6.14
N PHE A 124 26.98 34.68 -6.60
CA PHE A 124 25.69 35.23 -6.18
C PHE A 124 25.31 34.73 -4.77
N SER A 125 25.82 35.41 -3.73
CA SER A 125 25.61 35.03 -2.32
C SER A 125 24.18 35.27 -1.80
N ILE A 126 23.34 36.00 -2.54
CA ILE A 126 21.98 36.38 -2.12
C ILE A 126 20.99 35.19 -2.11
N PHE A 127 21.24 34.13 -2.88
CA PHE A 127 20.36 32.96 -2.93
C PHE A 127 20.38 32.14 -1.63
N LYS A 128 21.44 32.25 -0.82
CA LYS A 128 21.57 31.54 0.45
C LYS A 128 20.56 32.04 1.48
N TYR A 129 20.33 33.35 1.52
CA TYR A 129 19.36 33.97 2.42
C TYR A 129 17.91 33.79 1.94
N ALA A 130 17.68 33.86 0.62
CA ALA A 130 16.37 33.59 0.04
C ALA A 130 15.91 32.14 0.30
N ALA A 131 16.83 31.17 0.15
CA ALA A 131 16.55 29.76 0.46
C ALA A 131 16.22 29.55 1.95
N ALA A 132 16.98 30.17 2.86
CA ALA A 132 16.71 30.09 4.30
C ALA A 132 15.34 30.69 4.66
N ALA A 133 15.00 31.86 4.11
CA ALA A 133 13.70 32.50 4.33
C ALA A 133 12.54 31.65 3.79
N ALA A 134 12.70 31.05 2.61
CA ALA A 134 11.69 30.16 2.03
C ALA A 134 11.48 28.88 2.87
N ILE A 135 12.55 28.32 3.44
CA ILE A 135 12.46 27.15 4.33
C ILE A 135 11.75 27.54 5.63
N ILE A 136 12.11 28.66 6.26
CA ILE A 136 11.46 29.12 7.51
C ILE A 136 9.98 29.44 7.25
N ALA A 137 9.65 30.09 6.14
CA ALA A 137 8.27 30.38 5.75
C ALA A 137 7.48 29.09 5.47
N GLY A 138 8.07 28.12 4.78
CA GLY A 138 7.45 26.82 4.51
C GLY A 138 7.19 26.00 5.78
N VAL A 139 8.15 25.99 6.72
CA VAL A 139 7.99 25.30 8.02
C VAL A 139 6.93 25.99 8.88
N ALA A 140 6.93 27.32 8.95
CA ALA A 140 5.92 28.07 9.70
C ALA A 140 4.52 27.89 9.11
N PHE A 141 4.38 27.92 7.78
CA PHE A 141 3.11 27.70 7.09
C PHE A 141 2.61 26.25 7.23
N GLY A 142 3.51 25.27 7.14
CA GLY A 142 3.21 23.86 7.38
C GLY A 142 2.76 23.60 8.82
N ALA A 143 3.43 24.19 9.82
CA ALA A 143 3.01 24.09 11.21
C ALA A 143 1.64 24.76 11.45
N PHE A 144 1.39 25.94 10.87
CA PHE A 144 0.13 26.66 11.02
C PHE A 144 -1.07 25.89 10.44
N THR A 145 -0.92 25.32 9.24
CA THR A 145 -1.96 24.50 8.60
C THR A 145 -2.19 23.18 9.34
N PHE A 146 -1.13 22.55 9.85
CA PHE A 146 -1.24 21.34 10.68
C PHE A 146 -1.90 21.61 12.03
N LEU A 147 -1.63 22.76 12.66
CA LEU A 147 -2.29 23.16 13.90
C LEU A 147 -3.75 23.56 13.67
N GLN A 148 -4.10 24.19 12.54
CA GLN A 148 -5.51 24.41 12.18
C GLN A 148 -6.26 23.10 11.95
N ASN A 149 -5.66 22.14 11.24
CA ASN A 149 -6.27 20.82 11.00
C ASN A 149 -6.34 19.96 12.28
N LYS A 150 -5.55 20.28 13.31
CA LYS A 150 -5.66 19.68 14.65
C LYS A 150 -6.81 20.23 15.46
N ASN A 151 -7.39 21.39 15.18
CA ASN A 151 -8.57 21.86 15.91
C ASN A 151 -9.84 21.08 15.53
N THR A 152 -9.87 20.47 14.33
CA THR A 152 -10.91 19.53 13.91
C THR A 152 -10.63 18.09 14.37
N LEU A 153 -9.36 17.65 14.43
CA LEU A 153 -8.98 16.31 14.93
C LEU A 153 -8.83 16.21 16.46
N ALA A 154 -8.59 17.31 17.17
CA ALA A 154 -8.47 17.33 18.63
C ALA A 154 -9.83 17.22 19.32
N ASN A 155 -10.93 17.54 18.64
CA ASN A 155 -12.27 17.41 19.21
C ASN A 155 -12.70 15.92 19.28
N GLU A 156 -12.43 15.14 18.22
CA GLU A 156 -12.63 13.68 18.22
C GLU A 156 -11.65 12.92 19.13
N ASN A 157 -10.36 13.30 19.13
CA ASN A 157 -9.36 12.60 19.95
C ASN A 157 -9.41 12.97 21.44
N ALA A 158 -9.88 14.16 21.81
CA ALA A 158 -10.15 14.50 23.21
C ALA A 158 -11.41 13.77 23.73
N SER A 159 -12.43 13.63 22.88
CA SER A 159 -13.59 12.79 23.15
C SER A 159 -13.17 11.33 23.39
N MET A 160 -12.33 10.76 22.53
CA MET A 160 -11.92 9.36 22.66
C MET A 160 -10.94 9.11 23.82
N ALA A 161 -10.06 10.06 24.13
CA ALA A 161 -9.18 9.98 25.29
C ALA A 161 -9.94 10.09 26.62
N ALA A 162 -11.01 10.91 26.67
CA ALA A 162 -11.89 10.99 27.84
C ALA A 162 -12.68 9.69 28.04
N VAL A 163 -13.23 9.13 26.96
CA VAL A 163 -13.94 7.83 26.98
C VAL A 163 -13.02 6.69 27.40
N LEU A 164 -11.77 6.63 26.91
CA LEU A 164 -10.79 5.62 27.31
C LEU A 164 -10.33 5.76 28.77
N LYS A 165 -10.26 7.00 29.28
CA LYS A 165 -9.95 7.25 30.69
C LYS A 165 -11.09 6.76 31.59
N GLU A 166 -12.32 7.11 31.25
CA GLU A 166 -13.51 6.66 31.98
C GLU A 166 -13.66 5.13 31.92
N ALA A 167 -13.42 4.52 30.75
CA ALA A 167 -13.42 3.07 30.59
C ALA A 167 -12.39 2.38 31.50
N ASN A 168 -11.17 2.93 31.63
CA ASN A 168 -10.16 2.40 32.55
C ASN A 168 -10.59 2.55 34.02
N GLU A 169 -11.21 3.67 34.40
CA GLU A 169 -11.72 3.86 35.76
C GLU A 169 -12.84 2.86 36.11
N ILE A 170 -13.72 2.53 35.15
CA ILE A 170 -14.76 1.51 35.32
C ILE A 170 -14.16 0.11 35.50
N LEU A 171 -13.15 -0.24 34.69
CA LEU A 171 -12.47 -1.54 34.75
C LEU A 171 -11.70 -1.74 36.05
N VAL A 172 -11.02 -0.69 36.55
CA VAL A 172 -10.23 -0.78 37.79
C VAL A 172 -11.13 -0.90 39.01
N ASN A 173 -12.26 -0.18 39.04
CA ASN A 173 -13.14 -0.15 40.20
C ASN A 173 -14.26 -1.20 40.14
N ASN A 174 -14.33 -2.01 39.08
CA ASN A 174 -15.43 -2.95 38.81
C ASN A 174 -16.82 -2.31 38.92
N THR A 175 -16.96 -1.04 38.53
CA THR A 175 -18.21 -0.28 38.69
C THR A 175 -19.12 -0.37 37.47
N PHE A 176 -18.96 -1.41 36.65
CA PHE A 176 -19.68 -1.57 35.39
C PHE A 176 -21.20 -1.51 35.58
N ASP A 177 -21.71 -2.28 36.55
CA ASP A 177 -23.15 -2.36 36.83
C ASP A 177 -23.71 -0.99 37.27
N ALA A 178 -22.94 -0.24 38.06
CA ALA A 178 -23.33 1.07 38.57
C ALA A 178 -23.28 2.18 37.50
N THR A 179 -22.42 2.05 36.49
CA THR A 179 -22.38 2.99 35.35
C THR A 179 -23.44 2.64 34.32
N LEU A 180 -23.70 1.35 34.09
CA LEU A 180 -24.76 0.88 33.21
C LEU A 180 -26.14 1.31 33.73
N ALA A 181 -26.38 1.20 35.04
CA ALA A 181 -27.63 1.64 35.67
C ALA A 181 -27.87 3.16 35.62
N LYS A 182 -26.86 3.97 35.24
CA LYS A 182 -27.01 5.41 35.04
C LYS A 182 -27.40 5.78 33.61
N ILE A 183 -27.31 4.84 32.67
CA ILE A 183 -27.74 5.06 31.30
C ILE A 183 -29.27 5.05 31.30
N SER A 184 -29.89 6.10 30.74
CA SER A 184 -31.35 6.19 30.70
C SER A 184 -31.93 5.32 29.58
N ASP A 185 -33.16 4.82 29.75
CA ASP A 185 -33.85 3.98 28.76
C ASP A 185 -33.92 4.67 27.39
N LYS A 186 -34.19 5.99 27.38
CA LYS A 186 -34.19 6.82 26.17
C LYS A 186 -32.83 6.86 25.46
N ASP A 187 -31.73 6.83 26.20
CA ASP A 187 -30.40 6.86 25.60
C ASP A 187 -30.01 5.50 25.01
N LEU A 188 -30.53 4.41 25.59
CA LEU A 188 -30.43 3.06 25.01
C LEU A 188 -31.26 2.95 23.72
N GLU A 189 -32.50 3.45 23.72
CA GLU A 189 -33.34 3.50 22.52
C GLU A 189 -32.64 4.24 21.37
N ASN A 190 -32.09 5.42 21.65
CA ASN A 190 -31.36 6.19 20.65
C ASN A 190 -30.12 5.48 20.10
N TYR A 191 -29.37 4.78 20.96
CA TYR A 191 -28.19 4.01 20.53
C TYR A 191 -28.57 2.84 19.62
N LEU A 192 -29.63 2.11 19.93
CA LEU A 192 -30.09 0.99 19.14
C LEU A 192 -30.62 1.45 17.77
N LEU A 193 -31.36 2.56 17.74
CA LEU A 193 -31.83 3.19 16.50
C LEU A 193 -30.67 3.67 15.61
N GLN A 194 -29.63 4.26 16.20
CA GLN A 194 -28.46 4.75 15.46
C GLN A 194 -27.65 3.61 14.81
N ASN A 195 -27.59 2.44 15.45
CA ASN A 195 -26.88 1.27 14.93
C ASN A 195 -27.72 0.42 13.96
N GLY A 196 -28.90 0.90 13.56
CA GLY A 196 -29.74 0.27 12.55
C GLY A 196 -30.56 -0.90 13.08
N GLU A 197 -30.71 -1.04 14.40
CA GLU A 197 -31.58 -2.05 15.00
C GLU A 197 -33.00 -1.50 15.08
N ASN A 198 -33.99 -2.28 14.62
CA ASN A 198 -35.38 -1.86 14.61
C ASN A 198 -36.00 -2.08 16.01
N VAL A 199 -35.71 -1.14 16.91
CA VAL A 199 -36.20 -1.12 18.30
C VAL A 199 -37.72 -1.26 18.36
N ASN A 200 -38.43 -0.59 17.45
CA ASN A 200 -39.89 -0.63 17.40
C ASN A 200 -40.40 -2.05 17.10
N THR A 201 -39.72 -2.83 16.24
CA THR A 201 -40.09 -4.24 16.00
C THR A 201 -39.79 -5.15 17.19
N ALA A 202 -38.70 -4.92 17.90
CA ALA A 202 -38.39 -5.68 19.12
C ALA A 202 -39.39 -5.36 20.23
N LEU A 203 -39.74 -4.08 20.40
CA LEU A 203 -40.71 -3.60 21.38
C LEU A 203 -42.15 -4.06 21.03
N LEU A 204 -42.50 -4.12 19.74
CA LEU A 204 -43.74 -4.75 19.27
C LEU A 204 -43.81 -6.23 19.66
N ALA A 205 -42.73 -6.99 19.42
CA ALA A 205 -42.68 -8.42 19.72
C ALA A 205 -42.77 -8.69 21.24
N THR A 206 -42.15 -7.85 22.07
CA THR A 206 -42.25 -7.98 23.53
C THR A 206 -43.61 -7.55 24.05
N THR A 207 -44.17 -6.44 23.55
CA THR A 207 -45.50 -5.93 23.93
C THR A 207 -46.62 -6.91 23.57
N ILE A 208 -46.49 -7.64 22.46
CA ILE A 208 -47.45 -8.70 22.08
C ILE A 208 -47.26 -9.97 22.93
N ASN A 209 -46.03 -10.26 23.36
CA ASN A 209 -45.70 -11.49 24.10
C ASN A 209 -45.94 -11.35 25.62
N ASP A 210 -45.83 -10.15 26.19
CA ASP A 210 -46.25 -9.84 27.55
C ASP A 210 -47.78 -9.70 27.60
N SER A 211 -48.43 -10.85 27.58
CA SER A 211 -49.81 -11.29 27.93
C SER A 211 -50.93 -10.34 28.44
N ASN A 212 -50.74 -9.01 28.55
CA ASN A 212 -51.73 -8.03 29.03
C ASN A 212 -52.12 -6.97 27.99
N THR A 213 -51.50 -6.97 26.80
CA THR A 213 -51.84 -6.06 25.68
C THR A 213 -52.56 -6.86 24.61
N ALA A 214 -53.90 -6.82 24.62
CA ALA A 214 -54.71 -7.47 23.60
C ALA A 214 -54.54 -6.75 22.26
N LEU A 215 -54.18 -7.49 21.21
CA LEU A 215 -54.24 -6.99 19.84
C LEU A 215 -55.71 -6.63 19.51
N PRO A 216 -55.95 -5.52 18.80
CA PRO A 216 -57.28 -5.22 18.24
C PRO A 216 -57.84 -6.43 17.49
N GLU A 217 -59.17 -6.60 17.52
CA GLU A 217 -59.78 -7.72 16.82
C GLU A 217 -59.69 -7.53 15.30
N ALA A 218 -59.77 -8.64 14.56
CA ALA A 218 -59.70 -8.59 13.09
C ALA A 218 -60.76 -7.67 12.47
N ILE A 219 -61.90 -7.48 13.15
CA ILE A 219 -62.99 -6.62 12.70
C ILE A 219 -62.65 -5.12 12.87
N ASP A 220 -61.89 -4.76 13.90
CA ASP A 220 -61.52 -3.37 14.19
C ASP A 220 -60.61 -2.79 13.10
N TYR A 221 -59.79 -3.64 12.46
CA TYR A 221 -58.96 -3.26 11.30
C TYR A 221 -59.76 -3.07 10.00
N LEU A 222 -60.98 -3.63 9.94
CA LEU A 222 -61.86 -3.53 8.79
C LEU A 222 -62.86 -2.38 8.92
N GLU A 223 -63.20 -2.01 10.16
CA GLU A 223 -64.16 -0.94 10.45
C GLU A 223 -63.50 0.46 10.54
N ASP A 224 -62.26 0.55 11.01
CA ASP A 224 -61.51 1.81 11.09
C ASP A 224 -60.09 1.68 10.51
N GLU A 225 -59.80 2.51 9.51
CA GLU A 225 -58.50 2.56 8.84
C GLU A 225 -57.36 3.04 9.76
N ASN A 226 -57.69 3.73 10.86
CA ASN A 226 -56.70 4.26 11.82
C ASN A 226 -56.41 3.31 12.99
N THR A 227 -57.10 2.18 13.11
CA THR A 227 -56.95 1.22 14.22
C THR A 227 -55.49 0.80 14.45
N LEU A 228 -54.73 0.59 13.38
CA LEU A 228 -53.31 0.25 13.47
C LEU A 228 -52.46 1.42 13.97
N ASP A 229 -52.68 2.62 13.42
CA ASP A 229 -51.91 3.82 13.76
C ASP A 229 -52.16 4.25 15.21
N ASP A 230 -53.42 4.17 15.67
CA ASP A 230 -53.80 4.46 17.05
C ASP A 230 -53.22 3.43 18.03
N PHE A 231 -53.21 2.15 17.65
CA PHE A 231 -52.56 1.10 18.45
C PHE A 231 -51.05 1.35 18.58
N LEU A 232 -50.36 1.68 17.48
CA LEU A 232 -48.93 1.97 17.50
C LEU A 232 -48.62 3.23 18.33
N LYS A 233 -49.43 4.28 18.19
CA LYS A 233 -49.26 5.54 18.91
C LYS A 233 -49.52 5.40 20.41
N ASN A 234 -50.58 4.69 20.80
CA ASN A 234 -50.93 4.48 22.21
C ASN A 234 -49.89 3.64 22.96
N ASN A 235 -49.13 2.81 22.25
CA ASN A 235 -48.06 1.99 22.82
C ASN A 235 -46.65 2.61 22.63
N ASN A 236 -46.53 3.85 22.15
CA ASN A 236 -45.25 4.52 21.86
C ASN A 236 -44.36 3.73 20.86
N LEU A 237 -44.98 3.04 19.90
CA LEU A 237 -44.30 2.23 18.87
C LEU A 237 -44.16 2.97 17.54
N ASN A 238 -44.67 4.20 17.47
CA ASN A 238 -44.61 5.07 16.31
C ASN A 238 -43.53 6.15 16.50
N ASN A 239 -42.79 6.48 15.45
CA ASN A 239 -41.78 7.55 15.44
C ASN A 239 -42.43 8.89 15.12
#